data_AF-A0A532EF67-F1
#
_entry.id   AF-A0A532EF67-F1
#
_cell.length_a   1.000
_cell.length_b   1.000
_cell.length_c   1.000
_cell.angle_alpha   90.00
_cell.angle_beta   90.00
_cell.angle_gamma   90.00
#
_symmetry.space_group_name_H-M   'P 1'
#
loop_
_entity.id
_entity.type
_entity.pdbx_description
1 polymer ?
#
loop_
_entity_poly.entity_id
_entity_poly.type
_entity_poly.pdbx_seq_one_letter_code
_entity_poly.pdbx_strand_id
1 'polypeptide(L)'
;MRMHSTVRVAIGTLVIAGALVGAGCHRHHTPTERADWMTGKIAKHLDLDEQQKAKLAAVKDEAMAVRAESEKERKATMEEVIAQVQSDRLDQAKLARLFDQHQAGQTRLMQRVLPKLAEWHATLRPEQKAEAVEHLRKWMDRYGDH
;
A
#
# COMPACT_ATOMS: atom_id res chain seq x y z
N MET A 1 21.79 21.88 8.73
CA MET A 1 21.40 20.54 8.23
C MET A 1 21.22 19.61 9.42
N ARG A 2 20.01 19.08 9.62
CA ARG A 2 19.74 17.85 10.41
C ARG A 2 18.31 17.42 10.09
N MET A 3 18.15 16.82 8.92
CA MET A 3 16.87 16.33 8.40
C MET A 3 16.93 14.80 8.31
N HIS A 4 17.24 14.13 9.43
CA HIS A 4 17.39 12.66 9.46
C HIS A 4 16.40 11.99 10.44
N SER A 5 15.59 12.76 11.18
CA SER A 5 14.70 12.20 12.21
C SER A 5 13.23 12.08 11.79
N THR A 6 12.83 12.66 10.67
CA THR A 6 11.45 12.57 10.16
C THR A 6 11.23 11.39 9.20
N VAL A 7 12.30 10.75 8.71
CA VAL A 7 12.21 9.65 7.72
C VAL A 7 11.92 8.29 8.37
N ARG A 8 12.12 8.15 9.69
CA ARG A 8 11.93 6.86 10.39
C ARG A 8 10.49 6.56 10.82
N VAL A 9 9.54 7.47 10.58
CA VAL A 9 8.11 7.25 10.90
C VAL A 9 7.27 6.93 9.64
N ALA A 10 7.85 7.05 8.43
CA ALA A 10 7.12 6.81 7.18
C ALA A 10 7.36 5.42 6.54
N ILE A 11 8.26 4.60 7.10
CA ILE A 11 8.63 3.30 6.49
C ILE A 11 7.58 2.21 6.80
N GLY A 12 6.81 2.35 7.88
CA GLY A 12 5.75 1.40 8.22
C GLY A 12 4.49 1.49 7.34
N THR A 13 4.27 2.62 6.64
CA THR A 13 3.02 2.86 5.88
C THR A 13 3.12 2.42 4.42
N LEU A 14 4.34 2.31 3.87
CA LEU A 14 4.58 1.88 2.48
C LEU A 14 4.53 0.34 2.30
N VAL A 15 4.76 -0.44 3.35
CA VAL A 15 4.73 -1.92 3.27
C VAL A 15 3.31 -2.45 3.14
N ILE A 16 2.32 -1.80 3.77
CA ILE A 16 0.90 -2.20 3.63
C ILE A 16 0.38 -1.88 2.22
N ALA A 17 0.81 -0.76 1.63
CA ALA A 17 0.52 -0.43 0.23
C ALA A 17 1.26 -1.37 -0.74
N GLY A 18 2.51 -1.74 -0.43
CA GLY A 18 3.30 -2.72 -1.18
C GLY A 18 2.71 -4.12 -1.17
N ALA A 19 2.17 -4.60 -0.05
CA ALA A 19 1.50 -5.90 0.04
C ALA A 19 0.16 -5.96 -0.73
N LEU A 20 -0.51 -4.83 -0.94
CA LEU A 20 -1.72 -4.74 -1.78
C LEU A 20 -1.40 -4.76 -3.29
N VAL A 21 -0.15 -4.45 -3.68
CA VAL A 21 0.29 -4.33 -5.08
C VAL A 21 1.27 -5.44 -5.49
N GLY A 22 2.05 -5.99 -4.56
CA GLY A 22 3.03 -7.05 -4.77
C GLY A 22 2.38 -8.41 -4.96
N ALA A 23 2.53 -8.96 -6.16
CA ALA A 23 2.22 -10.34 -6.46
C ALA A 23 3.11 -11.27 -5.62
N GLY A 24 2.50 -12.12 -4.79
CA GLY A 24 3.24 -13.07 -3.97
C GLY A 24 2.39 -13.81 -2.94
N CYS A 25 1.32 -14.49 -3.37
CA CYS A 25 0.87 -15.76 -2.78
C CYS A 25 -0.21 -16.43 -3.64
N HIS A 26 -0.04 -17.73 -3.82
CA HIS A 26 -0.66 -18.62 -4.80
C HIS A 26 -2.08 -19.06 -4.41
N ARG A 27 -3.02 -18.11 -4.26
CA ARG A 27 -4.45 -18.43 -4.10
C ARG A 27 -5.29 -17.36 -4.79
N HIS A 28 -6.20 -17.82 -5.64
CA HIS A 28 -7.07 -17.04 -6.54
C HIS A 28 -7.89 -15.95 -5.83
N HIS A 29 -7.24 -14.84 -5.48
CA HIS A 29 -7.91 -13.69 -4.92
C HIS A 29 -7.67 -12.49 -5.83
N THR A 30 -8.74 -11.91 -6.35
CA THR A 30 -8.76 -10.60 -6.96
C THR A 30 -8.19 -9.55 -6.00
N PRO A 31 -7.73 -8.38 -6.49
CA PRO A 31 -7.24 -7.32 -5.61
C PRO A 31 -8.22 -6.95 -4.48
N THR A 32 -9.51 -6.93 -4.78
CA THR A 32 -10.58 -6.66 -3.80
C THR A 32 -10.68 -7.76 -2.76
N GLU A 33 -10.72 -9.03 -3.15
CA GLU A 33 -10.77 -10.15 -2.20
C GLU A 33 -9.52 -10.19 -1.29
N ARG A 34 -8.35 -9.83 -1.82
CA ARG A 34 -7.14 -9.69 -1.00
C ARG A 34 -7.27 -8.55 0.01
N ALA A 35 -7.85 -7.42 -0.40
CA ALA A 35 -8.08 -6.29 0.49
C ALA A 35 -9.12 -6.62 1.58
N ASP A 36 -10.17 -7.36 1.24
CA ASP A 36 -11.17 -7.86 2.20
C ASP A 36 -10.56 -8.84 3.19
N TRP A 37 -9.75 -9.78 2.69
CA TRP A 37 -9.04 -10.73 3.56
C TRP A 37 -8.09 -10.00 4.53
N MET A 38 -7.31 -9.04 4.03
CA MET A 38 -6.38 -8.26 4.86
C MET A 38 -7.10 -7.43 5.93
N THR A 39 -8.16 -6.71 5.55
CA THR A 39 -8.94 -5.91 6.51
C THR A 39 -9.63 -6.79 7.55
N GLY A 40 -10.14 -7.96 7.16
CA GLY A 40 -10.66 -8.96 8.08
C GLY A 40 -9.61 -9.50 9.05
N LYS A 41 -8.37 -9.71 8.60
CA LYS A 41 -7.24 -10.09 9.47
C LYS A 41 -6.93 -9.00 10.47
N ILE A 42 -6.81 -7.74 10.04
CA ILE A 42 -6.56 -6.60 10.94
C ILE A 42 -7.68 -6.47 11.97
N ALA A 43 -8.94 -6.55 11.52
CA ALA A 43 -10.10 -6.44 12.41
C ALA A 43 -10.11 -7.52 13.49
N LYS A 44 -9.78 -8.76 13.11
CA LYS A 44 -9.69 -9.88 14.05
C LYS A 44 -8.51 -9.76 15.00
N HIS A 45 -7.33 -9.39 14.49
CA HIS A 45 -6.12 -9.34 15.30
C HIS A 45 -6.13 -8.18 16.31
N LEU A 46 -6.72 -7.05 15.96
CA LEU A 46 -6.78 -5.89 16.87
C LEU A 46 -8.08 -5.82 17.68
N ASP A 47 -8.92 -6.86 17.61
CA ASP A 47 -10.24 -6.90 18.23
C ASP A 47 -11.03 -5.58 18.01
N LEU A 48 -11.20 -5.23 16.74
CA LEU A 48 -11.82 -3.96 16.37
C LEU A 48 -13.32 -3.98 16.68
N ASP A 49 -13.83 -2.87 17.21
CA ASP A 49 -15.27 -2.65 17.33
C ASP A 49 -15.89 -2.25 15.97
N GLU A 50 -17.22 -2.14 15.92
CA GLU A 50 -17.95 -1.83 14.68
C GLU A 50 -17.60 -0.44 14.11
N GLN A 51 -17.33 0.55 14.96
CA GLN A 51 -16.94 1.87 14.51
C GLN A 51 -15.54 1.85 13.87
N GLN A 52 -14.61 1.15 14.50
CA GLN A 52 -13.24 0.95 14.00
C GLN A 52 -13.24 0.15 12.69
N LYS A 53 -14.07 -0.89 12.57
CA LYS A 53 -14.25 -1.67 11.34
C LYS A 53 -14.78 -0.82 10.19
N ALA A 54 -15.79 0.01 10.45
CA ALA A 54 -16.36 0.90 9.43
C ALA A 54 -15.32 1.89 8.89
N LYS A 55 -14.50 2.48 9.76
CA LYS A 55 -13.39 3.35 9.35
C LYS A 55 -12.30 2.59 8.58
N LEU A 56 -11.97 1.37 8.98
CA LEU A 56 -11.03 0.52 8.23
C LEU A 56 -11.56 0.17 6.83
N ALA A 57 -12.86 -0.12 6.71
CA ALA A 57 -13.49 -0.36 5.41
C ALA A 57 -13.42 0.88 4.52
N ALA A 58 -13.65 2.09 5.05
CA ALA A 58 -13.50 3.32 4.28
C ALA A 58 -12.06 3.55 3.78
N VAL A 59 -11.04 3.17 4.56
CA VAL A 59 -9.63 3.19 4.11
C VAL A 59 -9.42 2.23 2.93
N LYS A 60 -9.96 1.01 3.04
CA LYS A 60 -9.88 -0.02 2.00
C LYS A 60 -10.57 0.41 0.71
N ASP A 61 -11.79 0.91 0.80
CA ASP A 61 -12.59 1.32 -0.35
C ASP A 61 -11.90 2.45 -1.12
N GLU A 62 -11.34 3.43 -0.42
CA GLU A 62 -10.57 4.51 -1.04
C GLU A 62 -9.31 4.01 -1.75
N ALA A 63 -8.56 3.12 -1.11
CA ALA A 63 -7.38 2.50 -1.72
C ALA A 63 -7.76 1.70 -2.98
N MET A 64 -8.93 1.06 -2.97
CA MET A 64 -9.42 0.29 -4.11
C MET A 64 -9.92 1.17 -5.25
N ALA A 65 -10.57 2.30 -4.94
CA ALA A 65 -10.95 3.31 -5.91
C ALA A 65 -9.71 3.87 -6.64
N VAL A 66 -8.66 4.26 -5.90
CA VAL A 66 -7.40 4.75 -6.50
C VAL A 66 -6.75 3.69 -7.39
N ARG A 67 -6.78 2.42 -6.97
CA ARG A 67 -6.25 1.32 -7.78
C ARG A 67 -7.03 1.13 -9.08
N ALA A 68 -8.37 1.19 -9.01
CA ALA A 68 -9.23 1.04 -10.17
C ALA A 68 -9.01 2.16 -11.19
N GLU A 69 -8.88 3.41 -10.73
CA GLU A 69 -8.53 4.56 -11.58
C GLU A 69 -7.18 4.37 -12.28
N SER A 70 -6.22 3.74 -11.60
CA SER A 70 -4.85 3.53 -12.12
C SER A 70 -4.70 2.24 -12.96
N GLU A 71 -5.78 1.46 -13.18
CA GLU A 71 -5.68 0.19 -13.88
C GLU A 71 -5.30 0.33 -15.35
N LYS A 72 -5.92 1.30 -16.04
CA LYS A 72 -5.61 1.59 -17.45
C LYS A 72 -4.17 2.06 -17.61
N GLU A 73 -3.72 2.94 -16.72
CA GLU A 73 -2.33 3.41 -16.67
C GLU A 73 -1.35 2.26 -16.45
N ARG A 74 -1.67 1.30 -15.57
CA ARG A 74 -0.85 0.11 -15.31
C ARG A 74 -0.67 -0.76 -16.55
N LYS A 75 -1.76 -1.00 -17.31
CA LYS A 75 -1.69 -1.78 -18.55
C LYS A 75 -0.81 -1.08 -19.60
N ALA A 76 -1.04 0.21 -19.83
CA ALA A 76 -0.26 0.99 -20.77
C ALA A 76 1.23 1.06 -20.38
N THR A 77 1.52 1.19 -19.08
CA THR A 77 2.90 1.14 -18.55
C THR A 77 3.57 -0.19 -18.86
N MET A 78 2.87 -1.32 -18.65
CA MET A 78 3.41 -2.64 -18.94
C MET A 78 3.66 -2.84 -20.45
N GLU A 79 2.75 -2.38 -21.30
CA GLU A 79 2.93 -2.43 -22.75
C GLU A 79 4.14 -1.61 -23.21
N GLU A 80 4.34 -0.41 -22.65
CA GLU A 80 5.53 0.40 -22.95
C GLU A 80 6.81 -0.26 -22.44
N VAL A 81 6.82 -0.85 -21.24
CA VAL A 81 7.99 -1.60 -20.72
C VAL A 81 8.34 -2.78 -21.64
N ILE A 82 7.34 -3.54 -22.11
CA ILE A 82 7.56 -4.63 -23.08
C ILE A 82 8.15 -4.08 -24.38
N ALA A 83 7.63 -2.98 -24.90
CA ALA A 83 8.15 -2.35 -26.12
C ALA A 83 9.61 -1.89 -25.94
N GLN A 84 9.96 -1.34 -24.77
CA GLN A 84 11.33 -0.94 -24.44
C GLN A 84 12.27 -2.14 -24.38
N VAL A 85 11.84 -3.26 -23.78
CA VAL A 85 12.64 -4.51 -23.74
C VAL A 85 12.87 -5.10 -25.13
N GLN A 86 11.90 -4.97 -26.03
CA GLN A 86 11.99 -5.48 -27.41
C GLN A 86 12.76 -4.54 -28.36
N SER A 87 13.05 -3.32 -27.93
CA SER A 87 13.73 -2.33 -28.77
C SER A 87 15.24 -2.56 -28.85
N ASP A 88 15.86 -2.19 -29.98
CA ASP A 88 17.32 -2.24 -30.14
C ASP A 88 18.05 -1.28 -29.18
N ARG A 89 17.36 -0.23 -28.71
CA ARG A 89 17.89 0.79 -27.81
C ARG A 89 16.83 1.30 -26.85
N LEU A 90 17.19 1.36 -25.58
CA LEU A 90 16.36 1.91 -24.51
C LEU A 90 16.10 3.41 -24.71
N ASP A 91 14.82 3.80 -24.74
CA ASP A 91 14.37 5.19 -24.74
C ASP A 91 14.29 5.70 -23.29
N GLN A 92 15.37 6.34 -22.85
CA GLN A 92 15.49 6.88 -21.50
C GLN A 92 14.42 7.94 -21.19
N ALA A 93 13.99 8.73 -22.18
CA ALA A 93 12.99 9.78 -21.99
C ALA A 93 11.61 9.18 -21.71
N LYS A 94 11.26 8.07 -22.39
CA LYS A 94 10.03 7.35 -22.10
C LYS A 94 10.06 6.67 -20.73
N LEU A 95 11.17 6.04 -20.35
CA LEU A 95 11.28 5.46 -19.00
C LEU A 95 11.14 6.53 -17.91
N ALA A 96 11.80 7.68 -18.05
CA ALA A 96 11.66 8.79 -17.11
C ALA A 96 10.19 9.21 -16.93
N ARG A 97 9.43 9.30 -18.04
CA ARG A 97 7.99 9.60 -17.98
C ARG A 97 7.19 8.51 -17.25
N LEU A 98 7.51 7.24 -17.45
CA LEU A 98 6.86 6.14 -16.70
C LEU A 98 7.14 6.25 -15.19
N PHE A 99 8.37 6.61 -14.81
CA PHE A 99 8.70 6.86 -13.40
C PHE A 99 7.92 8.05 -12.83
N ASP A 100 7.81 9.15 -13.56
CA ASP A 100 7.05 10.33 -13.13
C ASP A 100 5.56 10.02 -12.97
N GLN A 101 4.98 9.27 -13.92
CA GLN A 101 3.59 8.79 -13.84
C GLN A 101 3.38 7.89 -12.62
N HIS A 102 4.32 6.99 -12.35
CA HIS A 102 4.27 6.13 -11.17
C HIS A 102 4.35 6.93 -9.86
N GLN A 103 5.24 7.92 -9.78
CA GLN A 103 5.33 8.83 -8.63
C GLN A 103 4.06 9.65 -8.42
N ALA A 104 3.46 10.15 -9.51
CA ALA A 104 2.18 10.85 -9.45
C ALA A 104 1.05 9.94 -8.94
N GLY A 105 1.01 8.68 -9.39
CA GLY A 105 0.08 7.66 -8.88
C GLY A 105 0.24 7.40 -7.38
N GLN A 106 1.48 7.24 -6.90
CA GLN A 106 1.77 7.09 -5.47
C GLN A 106 1.36 8.33 -4.67
N THR A 107 1.60 9.54 -5.20
CA THR A 107 1.21 10.79 -4.57
C THR A 107 -0.31 10.88 -4.42
N ARG A 108 -1.08 10.53 -5.46
CA ARG A 108 -2.56 10.49 -5.41
C ARG A 108 -3.06 9.50 -4.36
N LEU A 109 -2.46 8.31 -4.30
CA LEU A 109 -2.78 7.30 -3.28
C LEU A 109 -2.57 7.86 -1.87
N MET A 110 -1.40 8.46 -1.61
CA MET A 110 -1.11 9.04 -0.30
C MET A 110 -2.08 10.16 0.05
N GLN A 111 -2.35 11.11 -0.86
CA GLN A 111 -3.23 12.24 -0.60
C GLN A 111 -4.67 11.82 -0.25
N ARG A 112 -5.16 10.73 -0.85
CA ARG A 112 -6.55 10.27 -0.66
C ARG A 112 -6.71 9.31 0.52
N VAL A 113 -5.76 8.39 0.69
CA VAL A 113 -5.87 7.31 1.69
C VAL A 113 -5.32 7.75 3.05
N LEU A 114 -4.27 8.58 3.08
CA LEU A 114 -3.62 8.95 4.34
C LEU A 114 -4.55 9.67 5.33
N PRO A 115 -5.44 10.60 4.93
CA PRO A 115 -6.38 11.23 5.86
C PRO A 115 -7.32 10.21 6.50
N LYS A 116 -7.87 9.27 5.71
CA LYS A 116 -8.76 8.21 6.22
C LYS A 116 -8.02 7.25 7.15
N LEU A 117 -6.77 6.93 6.82
CA LEU A 117 -5.92 6.11 7.66
C LEU A 117 -5.65 6.80 9.00
N ALA A 118 -5.38 8.10 9.00
CA ALA A 118 -5.17 8.89 10.20
C ALA A 118 -6.43 8.89 11.09
N GLU A 119 -7.61 9.04 10.49
CA GLU A 119 -8.88 8.95 11.21
C GLU A 119 -9.13 7.57 11.83
N TRP A 120 -8.83 6.48 11.12
CA TRP A 120 -8.94 5.12 11.66
C TRP A 120 -7.92 4.91 12.79
N HIS A 121 -6.67 5.29 12.60
CA HIS A 121 -5.63 5.19 13.62
C HIS A 121 -5.99 5.96 14.90
N ALA A 122 -6.64 7.12 14.77
CA ALA A 122 -7.12 7.90 15.91
C ALA A 122 -8.17 7.17 16.76
N THR A 123 -8.93 6.23 16.17
CA THR A 123 -9.91 5.41 16.92
C THR A 123 -9.30 4.24 17.67
N LEU A 124 -8.03 3.88 17.42
CA LEU A 124 -7.40 2.73 18.07
C LEU A 124 -7.01 3.06 19.51
N ARG A 125 -7.38 2.16 20.42
CA ARG A 125 -7.01 2.20 21.84
C ARG A 125 -5.51 1.90 22.03
N PRO A 126 -4.88 2.33 23.14
CA PRO A 126 -3.47 2.05 23.41
C PRO A 126 -3.09 0.57 23.30
N GLU A 127 -3.96 -0.33 23.77
CA GLU A 127 -3.74 -1.78 23.75
C GLU A 127 -3.70 -2.30 22.31
N GLN A 128 -4.62 -1.84 21.47
CA GLN A 128 -4.67 -2.21 20.05
C GLN A 128 -3.45 -1.68 19.27
N LYS A 129 -2.95 -0.50 19.64
CA LYS A 129 -1.70 0.05 19.07
C LYS A 129 -0.49 -0.78 19.48
N ALA A 130 -0.42 -1.21 20.74
CA ALA A 130 0.66 -2.08 21.23
C ALA A 130 0.65 -3.42 20.49
N GLU A 131 -0.53 -4.03 20.31
CA GLU A 131 -0.68 -5.26 19.55
C GLU A 131 -0.28 -5.11 18.07
N ALA A 132 -0.67 -4.00 17.43
CA ALA A 132 -0.24 -3.69 16.07
C ALA A 132 1.30 -3.60 15.96
N VAL A 133 1.97 -2.95 16.92
CA VAL A 133 3.44 -2.86 16.97
C VAL A 133 4.09 -4.24 17.14
N GLU A 134 3.58 -5.07 18.03
CA GLU A 134 4.05 -6.45 18.22
C GLU A 134 3.96 -7.27 16.94
N HIS A 135 2.84 -7.16 16.21
CA HIS A 135 2.67 -7.81 14.92
C HIS A 135 3.66 -7.30 13.86
N LEU A 136 3.92 -5.99 13.81
CA LEU A 136 4.90 -5.41 12.91
C LEU A 136 6.32 -5.87 13.22
N ARG A 137 6.70 -5.95 14.51
CA ARG A 137 8.01 -6.47 14.94
C ARG A 137 8.20 -7.92 14.53
N LYS A 138 7.22 -8.78 14.83
CA LYS A 138 7.26 -10.20 14.41
C LYS A 138 7.36 -10.37 12.90
N TRP A 139 6.76 -9.47 12.13
CA TRP A 139 6.89 -9.46 10.68
C TRP A 139 8.30 -9.01 10.24
N MET A 140 8.83 -7.94 10.84
CA MET A 140 10.21 -7.49 10.59
C MET A 140 11.24 -8.57 10.95
N ASP A 141 11.10 -9.26 12.09
CA ASP A 141 12.03 -10.32 12.48
C ASP A 141 11.98 -11.52 11.53
N ARG A 142 10.81 -11.80 10.94
CA ARG A 142 10.64 -12.91 10.00
C ARG A 142 11.19 -12.61 8.59
N TYR A 143 11.16 -11.35 8.17
CA TYR A 143 11.43 -10.96 6.78
C TYR A 143 12.51 -9.88 6.60
N GLY A 144 13.08 -9.37 7.70
CA GLY A 144 14.03 -8.27 7.72
C GLY A 144 15.51 -8.68 7.63
N ASP A 145 15.83 -9.97 7.72
CA ASP A 145 17.20 -10.51 7.67
C ASP A 145 17.59 -11.04 6.26
N HIS A 146 17.09 -10.43 5.18
CA HIS A 146 17.47 -10.76 3.79
C HIS A 146 17.92 -9.54 3.01
#